data_AF-A0A2I1HT57-F1
#
_entry.id   AF-A0A2I1HT57-F1
#
_cell.length_a   1.000
_cell.length_b   1.000
_cell.length_c   1.000
_cell.angle_alpha   90.00
_cell.angle_beta   90.00
_cell.angle_gamma   90.00
#
_symmetry.space_group_name_H-M   'P 1'
#
loop_
_entity.id
_entity.type
_entity.pdbx_description
1 polymer ?
#
loop_
_entity_poly.entity_id
_entity_poly.type
_entity_poly.pdbx_seq_one_letter_code
_entity_poly.pdbx_strand_id
1 'polypeptide(L)'
;MVPKEISNAEDFDLSSLVYGGFLVRKQYTNTTALNFYILDNNGNYKSKVSYGPEFFHYNMFRRNGTLLGIKKQTGNKLEILLKPLLRLNNQGAEYDNPAIESTKPAINEVIDPLINEITIKYGIPVRLSTANVSIFQLNDDPHKPSLLRQTIAGDSELCTIGSDNHTVHIPIFSSTFNQPNSSYHVVVDNNFVISQERNEPLLGINEKTWIISTKPFKTGQHSVSVTGLLRLNEEGSSKFLQTNHQSEFFNNVIQEFSKIIPVNEQRITTNGKWQYDPTSPKKVLLSFTINEAKSAMEPSSKIIFDNLGTLIERKGFTALSNNEYSSLIDESASFTMTS
;
A
#
# COMPACT_ATOMS: atom_id res chain seq x y z
N MET A 1 33.42 5.33 -25.55
CA MET A 1 34.75 5.93 -25.25
C MET A 1 34.89 5.89 -23.73
N VAL A 2 35.92 5.22 -23.19
CA VAL A 2 36.11 5.17 -21.73
C VAL A 2 36.56 6.56 -21.26
N PRO A 3 35.87 7.20 -20.31
CA PRO A 3 36.24 8.54 -19.83
C PRO A 3 37.69 8.55 -19.33
N LYS A 4 38.38 9.67 -19.56
CA LYS A 4 39.79 9.84 -19.20
C LYS A 4 40.02 9.66 -17.70
N GLU A 5 38.99 9.89 -16.90
CA GLU A 5 38.99 9.66 -15.46
C GLU A 5 38.99 8.17 -15.09
N ILE A 6 38.62 7.25 -16.00
CA ILE A 6 38.57 5.79 -15.76
C ILE A 6 39.82 5.07 -16.30
N SER A 7 40.60 5.69 -17.20
CA SER A 7 41.60 5.03 -18.06
C SER A 7 42.81 4.36 -17.40
N ASN A 8 42.96 4.41 -16.08
CA ASN A 8 44.15 3.93 -15.34
C ASN A 8 43.82 2.99 -14.16
N ALA A 9 42.63 2.36 -14.14
CA ALA A 9 42.29 1.37 -13.11
C ALA A 9 42.72 -0.03 -13.57
N GLU A 10 43.32 -0.83 -12.67
CA GLU A 10 43.59 -2.25 -12.93
C GLU A 10 42.29 -3.07 -12.95
N ASP A 11 41.34 -2.70 -12.09
CA ASP A 11 40.00 -3.30 -12.01
C ASP A 11 38.96 -2.25 -11.55
N PHE A 12 37.72 -2.39 -12.02
CA PHE A 12 36.62 -1.50 -11.66
C PHE A 12 35.27 -2.22 -11.55
N ASP A 13 34.49 -1.84 -10.55
CA ASP A 13 33.09 -2.28 -10.42
C ASP A 13 32.17 -1.17 -10.95
N LEU A 14 31.21 -1.53 -11.81
CA LEU A 14 30.21 -0.61 -12.35
C LEU A 14 28.82 -0.97 -11.81
N SER A 15 28.04 0.03 -11.38
CA SER A 15 26.65 -0.16 -10.97
C SER A 15 25.78 0.98 -11.48
N SER A 16 24.61 0.65 -12.04
CA SER A 16 23.61 1.65 -12.44
C SER A 16 23.01 2.35 -11.22
N LEU A 17 22.81 3.66 -11.31
CA LEU A 17 22.13 4.45 -10.28
C LEU A 17 20.66 4.62 -10.64
N VAL A 18 19.78 4.51 -9.63
CA VAL A 18 18.32 4.65 -9.82
C VAL A 18 17.99 6.01 -10.44
N TYR A 19 18.58 7.08 -9.91
CA TYR A 19 18.41 8.46 -10.39
C TYR A 19 19.32 8.83 -11.58
N GLY A 20 19.64 7.87 -12.43
CA GLY A 20 20.44 8.03 -13.64
C GLY A 20 21.95 8.00 -13.40
N GLY A 21 22.68 7.61 -14.44
CA GLY A 21 24.12 7.47 -14.43
C GLY A 21 24.63 6.18 -13.80
N PHE A 22 25.92 6.18 -13.50
CA PHE A 22 26.63 5.01 -13.01
C PHE A 22 27.55 5.35 -11.84
N LEU A 23 27.63 4.43 -10.88
CA LEU A 23 28.64 4.42 -9.85
C LEU A 23 29.79 3.51 -10.29
N VAL A 24 31.00 4.04 -10.29
CA VAL A 24 32.23 3.31 -10.59
C VAL A 24 33.09 3.24 -9.34
N ARG A 25 33.35 2.04 -8.83
CA ARG A 25 34.40 1.83 -7.84
C ARG A 25 35.69 1.52 -8.55
N LYS A 26 36.78 2.15 -8.13
CA LYS A 26 38.12 1.82 -8.60
C LYS A 26 38.92 1.11 -7.53
N GLN A 27 39.61 0.04 -7.93
CA GLN A 27 40.64 -0.58 -7.12
C GLN A 27 42.00 -0.08 -7.60
N TYR A 28 42.78 0.50 -6.68
CA TYR A 28 44.16 0.86 -6.93
C TYR A 28 45.05 0.03 -6.02
N THR A 29 46.07 -0.60 -6.58
CA THR A 29 47.06 -1.43 -5.87
C THR A 29 47.75 -0.69 -4.72
N ASN A 30 47.91 0.62 -4.84
CA ASN A 30 48.62 1.45 -3.86
C ASN A 30 47.73 2.29 -2.94
N THR A 31 46.39 2.15 -3.00
CA THR A 31 45.49 2.92 -2.11
C THR A 31 44.60 2.02 -1.29
N THR A 32 44.64 2.19 0.04
CA THR A 32 43.74 1.54 0.98
C THR A 32 42.36 2.21 1.07
N ALA A 33 42.20 3.43 0.52
CA ALA A 33 40.94 4.16 0.52
C ALA A 33 39.95 3.65 -0.55
N LEU A 34 38.67 3.54 -0.19
CA LEU A 34 37.61 3.17 -1.12
C LEU A 34 37.12 4.42 -1.87
N ASN A 35 37.35 4.47 -3.19
CA ASN A 35 36.96 5.58 -4.05
C ASN A 35 35.82 5.20 -4.99
N PHE A 36 34.79 6.04 -5.03
CA PHE A 36 33.60 5.89 -5.86
C PHE A 36 33.42 7.13 -6.73
N TYR A 37 33.20 6.93 -8.02
CA TYR A 37 33.03 7.98 -9.02
C TYR A 37 31.62 7.89 -9.59
N ILE A 38 30.95 9.02 -9.73
CA ILE A 38 29.61 9.12 -10.31
C ILE A 38 29.77 9.66 -11.73
N LEU A 39 29.22 8.93 -12.70
CA LEU A 39 29.21 9.29 -14.10
C LEU A 39 27.76 9.49 -14.56
N ASP A 40 27.52 10.39 -15.51
CA ASP A 40 26.21 10.46 -16.18
C ASP A 40 25.98 9.33 -17.20
N ASN A 41 24.80 9.31 -17.82
CA ASN A 41 24.42 8.31 -18.82
C ASN A 41 25.33 8.32 -20.07
N ASN A 42 26.04 9.43 -20.31
CA ASN A 42 26.99 9.56 -21.41
C ASN A 42 28.43 9.20 -20.97
N GLY A 43 28.61 8.81 -19.70
CA GLY A 43 29.90 8.47 -19.10
C GLY A 43 30.67 9.68 -18.56
N ASN A 44 30.14 10.90 -18.58
CA ASN A 44 30.90 12.06 -18.10
C ASN A 44 30.97 12.07 -16.57
N TYR A 45 32.15 12.34 -16.02
CA TYR A 45 32.35 12.49 -14.58
C TYR A 45 31.52 13.63 -13.99
N LYS A 46 30.88 13.36 -12.84
CA LYS A 46 30.05 14.32 -12.11
C LYS A 46 30.53 14.58 -10.69
N SER A 47 30.88 13.53 -9.96
CA SER A 47 31.28 13.65 -8.55
C SER A 47 32.06 12.44 -8.06
N LYS A 48 32.71 12.58 -6.92
CA LYS A 48 33.48 11.53 -6.24
C LYS A 48 33.06 11.45 -4.78
N VAL A 49 32.88 10.22 -4.30
CA VAL A 49 32.70 9.90 -2.88
C VAL A 49 33.84 8.98 -2.45
N SER A 50 34.36 9.16 -1.25
CA SER A 50 35.50 8.36 -0.78
C SER A 50 35.36 8.03 0.69
N TYR A 51 35.77 6.82 1.07
CA TYR A 51 35.97 6.41 2.45
C TYR A 51 37.47 6.29 2.74
N GLY A 52 37.85 6.59 3.98
CA GLY A 52 39.23 6.45 4.44
C GLY A 52 39.70 5.00 4.45
N PRO A 53 41.00 4.77 4.67
CA PRO A 53 41.61 3.43 4.65
C PRO A 53 41.13 2.48 5.75
N GLU A 54 40.48 3.01 6.79
CA GLU A 54 39.89 2.24 7.88
C GLU A 54 38.61 1.49 7.49
N PHE A 55 38.03 1.81 6.33
CA PHE A 55 36.82 1.17 5.80
C PHE A 55 37.17 -0.04 4.94
N PHE A 56 36.66 -1.22 5.33
CA PHE A 56 36.96 -2.49 4.65
C PHE A 56 35.80 -3.03 3.82
N HIS A 57 34.57 -2.57 4.09
CA HIS A 57 33.38 -3.02 3.39
C HIS A 57 32.46 -1.84 3.05
N TYR A 58 31.70 -1.99 1.97
CA TYR A 58 30.71 -1.01 1.55
C TYR A 58 29.46 -1.68 1.00
N ASN A 59 28.34 -0.96 1.04
CA ASN A 59 27.11 -1.34 0.36
C ASN A 59 26.41 -0.06 -0.15
N MET A 60 25.40 -0.22 -1.00
CA MET A 60 24.61 0.89 -1.54
C MET A 60 23.12 0.63 -1.32
N PHE A 61 22.47 1.57 -0.63
CA PHE A 61 21.02 1.65 -0.59
C PHE A 61 20.53 2.25 -1.92
N ARG A 62 20.06 1.39 -2.84
CA ARG A 62 19.81 1.79 -4.24
C ARG A 62 18.76 2.90 -4.40
N ARG A 63 17.63 2.80 -3.69
CA ARG A 63 16.50 3.75 -3.81
C ARG A 63 16.86 5.15 -3.31
N ASN A 64 17.47 5.27 -2.14
CA ASN A 64 17.84 6.58 -1.58
C ASN A 64 19.18 7.11 -2.12
N GLY A 65 19.92 6.29 -2.89
CA GLY A 65 21.21 6.64 -3.46
C GLY A 65 22.26 6.92 -2.38
N THR A 66 22.34 6.11 -1.33
CA THR A 66 23.28 6.32 -0.21
C THR A 66 24.30 5.18 -0.14
N LEU A 67 25.59 5.55 -0.11
CA LEU A 67 26.65 4.60 0.22
C LEU A 67 26.74 4.40 1.72
N LEU A 68 26.93 3.15 2.12
CA LEU A 68 27.26 2.72 3.46
C LEU A 68 28.69 2.21 3.46
N GLY A 69 29.53 2.74 4.34
CA GLY A 69 30.88 2.24 4.60
C GLY A 69 30.96 1.68 6.01
N ILE A 70 31.61 0.52 6.15
CA ILE A 70 31.85 -0.13 7.44
C ILE A 70 33.36 -0.12 7.74
N LYS A 71 33.72 0.40 8.91
CA LYS A 71 35.11 0.39 9.39
C LYS A 71 35.50 -0.97 9.93
N LYS A 72 36.79 -1.30 9.86
CA LYS A 72 37.33 -2.53 10.45
C LYS A 72 37.03 -2.53 11.95
N GLN A 73 36.38 -3.59 12.42
CA GLN A 73 35.99 -3.71 13.81
C GLN A 73 37.23 -3.64 14.71
N THR A 74 37.18 -2.76 15.72
CA THR A 74 38.23 -2.65 16.74
C THR A 74 37.60 -2.95 18.09
N GLY A 75 38.00 -4.09 18.69
CA GLY A 75 37.33 -4.62 19.89
C GLY A 75 35.87 -4.99 19.61
N ASN A 76 34.95 -4.51 20.45
CA ASN A 76 33.51 -4.77 20.33
C ASN A 76 32.73 -3.61 19.66
N LYS A 77 33.42 -2.70 18.97
CA LYS A 77 32.80 -1.52 18.35
C LYS A 77 32.71 -1.65 16.83
N LEU A 78 31.49 -1.58 16.31
CA LEU A 78 31.20 -1.45 14.88
C LEU A 78 30.94 0.03 14.56
N GLU A 79 31.66 0.58 13.57
CA GLU A 79 31.46 1.96 13.11
C GLU A 79 31.00 1.96 11.65
N ILE A 80 29.91 2.69 11.39
CA ILE A 80 29.26 2.80 10.09
C ILE A 80 29.20 4.27 9.71
N LEU A 81 29.49 4.59 8.44
CA LEU A 81 29.35 5.94 7.89
C LEU A 81 28.51 5.92 6.62
N LEU A 82 27.46 6.73 6.60
CA LEU A 82 26.59 6.93 5.44
C LEU A 82 27.03 8.18 4.66
N LYS A 83 27.10 8.07 3.34
CA LYS A 83 27.36 9.20 2.44
C LYS A 83 26.34 9.21 1.30
N PRO A 84 25.52 10.26 1.15
CA PRO A 84 24.59 10.37 0.04
C PRO A 84 25.35 10.52 -1.28
N LEU A 85 24.83 9.91 -2.34
CA LEU A 85 25.30 10.08 -3.71
C LEU A 85 24.54 11.24 -4.39
N LEU A 86 25.20 11.87 -5.35
CA LEU A 86 24.58 12.86 -6.20
C LEU A 86 23.47 12.21 -7.04
N ARG A 87 22.24 12.74 -6.95
CA ARG A 87 21.14 12.41 -7.87
C ARG A 87 21.35 13.18 -9.17
N LEU A 88 21.41 12.49 -10.30
CA LEU A 88 21.57 13.12 -11.62
C LEU A 88 20.23 13.50 -12.24
N ASN A 89 19.15 12.85 -11.80
CA ASN A 89 17.77 13.14 -12.11
C ASN A 89 16.98 13.29 -10.80
N ASN A 90 16.19 14.35 -10.67
CA ASN A 90 15.31 14.57 -9.51
C ASN A 90 13.84 14.26 -9.81
N GLN A 91 13.51 13.83 -11.03
CA GLN A 91 12.16 13.36 -11.36
C GLN A 91 11.76 12.25 -10.38
N GLY A 92 10.52 12.32 -9.90
CA GLY A 92 9.94 11.31 -9.02
C GLY A 92 10.69 11.07 -7.70
N ALA A 93 11.56 12.01 -7.30
CA ALA A 93 12.36 11.91 -6.07
C ALA A 93 11.51 11.79 -4.80
N GLU A 94 10.33 12.40 -4.80
CA GLU A 94 9.35 12.34 -3.71
C GLU A 94 8.66 10.97 -3.59
N TYR A 95 8.69 10.14 -4.65
CA TYR A 95 8.16 8.77 -4.67
C TYR A 95 9.25 7.71 -4.48
N ASP A 96 10.51 8.11 -4.28
CA ASP A 96 11.69 7.25 -4.38
C ASP A 96 11.72 6.42 -5.69
N ASN A 97 11.23 7.02 -6.77
CA ASN A 97 11.05 6.36 -8.05
C ASN A 97 11.11 7.34 -9.24
N PRO A 98 12.21 7.39 -10.00
CA PRO A 98 12.40 8.36 -11.07
C PRO A 98 11.58 8.09 -12.33
N ALA A 99 10.91 6.95 -12.42
CA ALA A 99 9.98 6.69 -13.51
C ALA A 99 8.63 7.39 -13.29
N ILE A 100 8.31 7.82 -12.07
CA ILE A 100 7.03 8.48 -11.75
C ILE A 100 7.13 9.97 -12.06
N GLU A 101 6.21 10.44 -12.91
CA GLU A 101 6.04 11.85 -13.23
C GLU A 101 5.24 12.56 -12.13
N SER A 102 4.09 12.00 -11.79
CA SER A 102 3.15 12.55 -10.80
C SER A 102 2.11 11.51 -10.38
N THR A 103 1.39 11.80 -9.31
CA THR A 103 0.21 11.04 -8.89
C THR A 103 -1.00 11.95 -8.69
N LYS A 104 -2.18 11.35 -8.74
CA LYS A 104 -3.43 11.98 -8.31
C LYS A 104 -4.18 11.00 -7.41
N PRO A 105 -4.46 11.35 -6.14
CA PRO A 105 -4.02 12.54 -5.43
C PRO A 105 -2.49 12.66 -5.34
N ALA A 106 -1.98 13.87 -5.20
CA ALA A 106 -0.56 14.11 -4.94
C ALA A 106 -0.17 13.65 -3.53
N ILE A 107 1.13 13.55 -3.26
CA ILE A 107 1.63 13.26 -1.90
C ILE A 107 1.16 14.36 -0.93
N ASN A 108 0.67 13.93 0.23
CA ASN A 108 0.11 14.75 1.31
C ASN A 108 -1.15 15.52 0.90
N GLU A 109 -1.80 15.19 -0.21
CA GLU A 109 -3.05 15.82 -0.60
C GLU A 109 -4.19 15.45 0.36
N VAL A 110 -5.05 16.44 0.65
CA VAL A 110 -6.23 16.27 1.49
C VAL A 110 -7.49 16.16 0.61
N ILE A 111 -8.03 14.95 0.49
CA ILE A 111 -9.13 14.61 -0.42
C ILE A 111 -10.48 14.51 0.27
N ASP A 112 -11.55 14.53 -0.53
CA ASP A 112 -12.85 14.07 -0.06
C ASP A 112 -12.84 12.52 0.04
N PRO A 113 -13.43 11.89 1.08
CA PRO A 113 -13.51 10.44 1.23
C PRO A 113 -14.09 9.65 0.04
N LEU A 114 -14.78 10.33 -0.88
CA LEU A 114 -15.60 9.74 -1.95
C LEU A 114 -14.93 9.73 -3.34
N ILE A 115 -13.60 9.78 -3.43
CA ILE A 115 -12.93 9.59 -4.71
C ILE A 115 -13.12 8.15 -5.21
N ASN A 116 -13.26 7.99 -6.53
CA ASN A 116 -13.49 6.71 -7.19
C ASN A 116 -12.26 6.16 -7.92
N GLU A 117 -11.17 6.93 -7.97
CA GLU A 117 -9.96 6.58 -8.70
C GLU A 117 -8.73 7.29 -8.09
N ILE A 118 -7.59 6.61 -8.12
CA ILE A 118 -6.27 7.23 -8.04
C ILE A 118 -5.49 6.93 -9.33
N THR A 119 -4.56 7.80 -9.69
CA THR A 119 -3.73 7.64 -10.89
C THR A 119 -2.25 7.80 -10.60
N ILE A 120 -1.42 7.05 -11.33
CA ILE A 120 0.04 7.22 -11.35
C ILE A 120 0.44 7.49 -12.79
N LYS A 121 1.04 8.66 -13.03
CA LYS A 121 1.58 9.01 -14.33
C LYS A 121 3.07 8.71 -14.35
N TYR A 122 3.52 7.92 -15.32
CA TYR A 122 4.92 7.60 -15.53
C TYR A 122 5.53 8.51 -16.61
N GLY A 123 6.83 8.80 -16.51
CA GLY A 123 7.56 9.58 -17.51
C GLY A 123 7.98 8.76 -18.75
N ILE A 124 7.65 7.47 -18.78
CA ILE A 124 7.90 6.54 -19.90
C ILE A 124 6.65 5.69 -20.15
N PRO A 125 6.47 5.12 -21.35
CA PRO A 125 5.36 4.22 -21.64
C PRO A 125 5.43 2.94 -20.78
N VAL A 126 4.29 2.56 -20.21
CA VAL A 126 4.16 1.41 -19.30
C VAL A 126 3.04 0.47 -19.70
N ARG A 127 3.11 -0.77 -19.21
CA ARG A 127 2.01 -1.72 -19.22
C ARG A 127 1.87 -2.35 -17.83
N LEU A 128 0.64 -2.75 -17.51
CA LEU A 128 0.33 -3.46 -16.27
C LEU A 128 1.06 -4.81 -16.19
N SER A 129 1.31 -5.25 -14.96
CA SER A 129 1.99 -6.49 -14.61
C SER A 129 1.38 -7.09 -13.33
N THR A 130 1.94 -8.15 -12.79
CA THR A 130 1.27 -9.04 -11.82
C THR A 130 1.40 -8.61 -10.36
N ALA A 131 2.21 -7.60 -10.02
CA ALA A 131 2.35 -7.17 -8.63
C ALA A 131 1.18 -6.26 -8.20
N ASN A 132 1.11 -5.91 -6.92
CA ASN A 132 -0.07 -5.24 -6.36
C ASN A 132 0.13 -3.74 -6.15
N VAL A 133 -0.99 -3.02 -6.14
CA VAL A 133 -1.15 -1.75 -5.43
C VAL A 133 -2.04 -1.99 -4.21
N SER A 134 -1.60 -1.51 -3.06
CA SER A 134 -2.29 -1.70 -1.78
C SER A 134 -2.43 -0.38 -1.03
N ILE A 135 -3.60 -0.15 -0.44
CA ILE A 135 -3.95 1.07 0.27
C ILE A 135 -4.19 0.71 1.72
N PHE A 136 -3.49 1.38 2.61
CA PHE A 136 -3.56 1.15 4.05
C PHE A 136 -3.97 2.41 4.78
N GLN A 137 -4.85 2.28 5.76
CA GLN A 137 -5.16 3.34 6.72
C GLN A 137 -4.13 3.31 7.85
N LEU A 138 -3.52 4.46 8.14
CA LEU A 138 -2.58 4.60 9.24
C LEU A 138 -3.33 4.49 10.58
N ASN A 139 -2.68 3.86 11.55
CA ASN A 139 -3.16 3.82 12.92
C ASN A 139 -2.61 5.04 13.68
N ASP A 140 -3.43 5.64 14.55
CA ASP A 140 -2.99 6.71 15.44
C ASP A 140 -1.95 6.19 16.46
N ASP A 141 -2.00 4.90 16.78
CA ASP A 141 -1.00 4.21 17.59
C ASP A 141 0.18 3.73 16.70
N PRO A 142 1.38 4.30 16.86
CA PRO A 142 2.54 3.94 16.04
C PRO A 142 3.04 2.51 16.26
N HIS A 143 2.58 1.82 17.32
CA HIS A 143 2.92 0.43 17.60
C HIS A 143 1.95 -0.58 16.99
N LYS A 144 0.87 -0.11 16.36
CA LYS A 144 -0.10 -0.96 15.65
C LYS A 144 0.13 -0.95 14.15
N PRO A 145 -0.05 -2.09 13.46
CA PRO A 145 0.06 -2.14 12.02
C PRO A 145 -1.04 -1.28 11.37
N SER A 146 -0.74 -0.79 10.16
CA SER A 146 -1.73 -0.11 9.33
C SER A 146 -2.77 -1.10 8.81
N LEU A 147 -4.01 -0.64 8.65
CA LEU A 147 -5.13 -1.48 8.23
C LEU A 147 -5.23 -1.51 6.70
N LEU A 148 -5.18 -2.71 6.10
CA LEU A 148 -5.42 -2.88 4.68
C LEU A 148 -6.87 -2.52 4.32
N ARG A 149 -7.05 -1.53 3.45
CA ARG A 149 -8.35 -1.08 2.95
C ARG A 149 -8.70 -1.70 1.61
N GLN A 150 -7.71 -1.80 0.73
CA GLN A 150 -7.88 -2.27 -0.63
C GLN A 150 -6.54 -2.77 -1.18
N THR A 151 -6.55 -3.86 -1.93
CA THR A 151 -5.43 -4.33 -2.74
C THR A 151 -5.92 -4.76 -4.11
N ILE A 152 -5.21 -4.40 -5.17
CA ILE A 152 -5.53 -4.78 -6.55
C ILE A 152 -4.23 -5.18 -7.26
N ALA A 153 -4.22 -6.33 -7.92
CA ALA A 153 -3.14 -6.75 -8.80
C ALA A 153 -3.14 -5.91 -10.08
N GLY A 154 -1.96 -5.56 -10.61
CA GLY A 154 -1.86 -4.75 -11.82
C GLY A 154 -2.53 -5.42 -13.02
N ASP A 155 -2.46 -6.75 -13.14
CA ASP A 155 -3.08 -7.55 -14.20
C ASP A 155 -4.57 -7.87 -13.94
N SER A 156 -5.14 -7.32 -12.87
CA SER A 156 -6.59 -7.31 -12.67
C SER A 156 -7.27 -6.51 -13.78
N GLU A 157 -8.44 -6.99 -14.23
CA GLU A 157 -9.31 -6.27 -15.18
C GLU A 157 -9.80 -4.91 -14.66
N LEU A 158 -9.60 -4.64 -13.36
CA LEU A 158 -9.98 -3.37 -12.72
C LEU A 158 -8.99 -2.23 -13.03
N CYS A 159 -7.70 -2.52 -13.17
CA CYS A 159 -6.69 -1.51 -13.47
C CYS A 159 -6.63 -1.25 -14.97
N THR A 160 -6.44 0.00 -15.38
CA THR A 160 -6.35 0.34 -16.81
C THR A 160 -5.18 1.27 -17.12
N ILE A 161 -4.71 1.21 -18.36
CA ILE A 161 -3.73 2.14 -18.91
C ILE A 161 -4.47 3.19 -19.74
N GLY A 162 -4.20 4.47 -19.47
CA GLY A 162 -4.75 5.59 -20.22
C GLY A 162 -4.29 5.59 -21.68
N SER A 163 -5.01 6.32 -22.54
CA SER A 163 -4.69 6.38 -23.98
C SER A 163 -3.31 6.98 -24.29
N ASP A 164 -2.67 7.62 -23.32
CA ASP A 164 -1.31 8.14 -23.43
C ASP A 164 -0.24 7.03 -23.27
N ASN A 165 -0.60 5.82 -22.85
CA ASN A 165 0.30 4.72 -22.46
C ASN A 165 1.21 5.00 -21.25
N HIS A 166 0.99 6.10 -20.54
CA HIS A 166 1.84 6.55 -19.43
C HIS A 166 1.09 6.60 -18.10
N THR A 167 -0.23 6.80 -18.14
CA THR A 167 -1.05 6.95 -16.94
C THR A 167 -1.71 5.63 -16.58
N VAL A 168 -1.52 5.19 -15.35
CA VAL A 168 -2.21 4.04 -14.77
C VAL A 168 -3.38 4.53 -13.94
N HIS A 169 -4.55 3.97 -14.21
CA HIS A 169 -5.81 4.23 -13.53
C HIS A 169 -6.14 3.08 -12.59
N ILE A 170 -6.31 3.39 -11.31
CA ILE A 170 -6.57 2.42 -10.26
C ILE A 170 -7.91 2.78 -9.60
N PRO A 171 -8.96 1.95 -9.75
CA PRO A 171 -10.26 2.25 -9.19
C PRO A 171 -10.21 2.17 -7.66
N ILE A 172 -11.05 2.98 -7.00
CA ILE A 172 -11.17 3.06 -5.55
C ILE A 172 -12.58 2.68 -5.15
N PHE A 173 -12.69 1.71 -4.24
CA PHE A 173 -13.98 1.35 -3.65
C PHE A 173 -14.43 2.42 -2.66
N SER A 174 -15.74 2.64 -2.56
CA SER A 174 -16.32 3.60 -1.61
C SER A 174 -15.94 3.31 -0.15
N SER A 175 -15.61 2.05 0.17
CA SER A 175 -15.13 1.63 1.48
C SER A 175 -13.65 1.92 1.74
N THR A 176 -12.87 2.43 0.80
CA THR A 176 -11.41 2.51 0.91
C THR A 176 -10.94 3.71 1.72
N PHE A 177 -11.22 4.93 1.27
CA PHE A 177 -10.89 6.19 1.97
C PHE A 177 -12.03 6.70 2.85
N ASN A 178 -12.87 5.80 3.35
CA ASN A 178 -14.16 6.14 3.96
C ASN A 178 -14.09 6.67 5.40
N GLN A 179 -12.93 6.59 6.07
CA GLN A 179 -12.74 7.23 7.37
C GLN A 179 -12.36 8.70 7.18
N PRO A 180 -13.10 9.65 7.78
CA PRO A 180 -12.78 11.07 7.74
C PRO A 180 -11.53 11.38 8.57
N ASN A 181 -10.93 12.55 8.33
CA ASN A 181 -9.82 13.08 9.14
C ASN A 181 -8.73 12.03 9.44
N SER A 182 -8.51 11.11 8.50
CA SER A 182 -7.57 10.00 8.64
C SER A 182 -6.53 10.08 7.54
N SER A 183 -5.39 9.47 7.81
CA SER A 183 -4.29 9.38 6.86
C SER A 183 -4.14 7.95 6.37
N TYR A 184 -3.82 7.84 5.10
CA TYR A 184 -3.65 6.58 4.39
C TYR A 184 -2.30 6.64 3.68
N HIS A 185 -1.72 5.48 3.40
CA HIS A 185 -0.59 5.40 2.50
C HIS A 185 -0.86 4.37 1.40
N VAL A 186 -0.39 4.69 0.20
CA VAL A 186 -0.47 3.82 -0.97
C VAL A 186 0.90 3.16 -1.16
N VAL A 187 0.89 1.83 -1.19
CA VAL A 187 2.06 1.01 -1.52
C VAL A 187 1.85 0.48 -2.93
N VAL A 188 2.85 0.67 -3.77
CA VAL A 188 2.89 0.05 -5.09
C VAL A 188 4.07 -0.90 -5.08
N ASP A 189 3.83 -2.18 -5.35
CA ASP A 189 4.89 -3.17 -5.35
C ASP A 189 5.81 -2.96 -6.57
N ASN A 190 7.08 -3.34 -6.43
CA ASN A 190 7.93 -3.50 -7.59
C ASN A 190 7.27 -4.48 -8.56
N ASN A 191 7.41 -4.26 -9.87
CA ASN A 191 6.73 -5.05 -10.90
C ASN A 191 5.20 -4.87 -10.94
N PHE A 192 4.63 -3.80 -10.36
CA PHE A 192 3.23 -3.44 -10.62
C PHE A 192 3.03 -3.03 -12.09
N VAL A 193 4.05 -2.36 -12.65
CA VAL A 193 4.12 -2.03 -14.08
C VAL A 193 5.48 -2.41 -14.67
N ILE A 194 5.51 -2.56 -15.99
CA ILE A 194 6.69 -2.84 -16.79
C ILE A 194 6.89 -1.70 -17.79
N SER A 195 8.13 -1.27 -18.01
CA SER A 195 8.48 -0.37 -19.13
C SER A 195 8.21 -1.07 -20.46
N GLN A 196 7.42 -0.46 -21.33
CA GLN A 196 7.17 -1.03 -22.66
C GLN A 196 8.43 -1.02 -23.53
N GLU A 197 9.27 0.01 -23.41
CA GLU A 197 10.49 0.16 -24.20
C GLU A 197 11.56 -0.87 -23.84
N ARG A 198 11.72 -1.15 -22.54
CA ARG A 198 12.81 -2.01 -22.02
C ARG A 198 12.35 -3.42 -21.69
N ASN A 199 11.04 -3.64 -21.57
CA ASN A 199 10.46 -4.86 -21.03
C ASN A 199 11.01 -5.23 -19.64
N GLU A 200 11.26 -4.20 -18.82
CA GLU A 200 11.81 -4.33 -17.47
C GLU A 200 10.76 -3.94 -16.40
N PRO A 201 10.62 -4.71 -15.31
CA PRO A 201 9.82 -4.34 -14.16
C PRO A 201 10.28 -3.02 -13.55
N LEU A 202 9.34 -2.11 -13.29
CA LEU A 202 9.66 -0.86 -12.62
C LEU A 202 9.60 -0.99 -11.11
N LEU A 203 10.34 -0.12 -10.43
CA LEU A 203 10.19 0.07 -8.99
C LEU A 203 8.78 0.57 -8.70
N GLY A 204 8.26 0.21 -7.53
CA GLY A 204 7.01 0.74 -7.02
C GLY A 204 7.22 1.88 -6.02
N ILE A 205 6.22 2.16 -5.18
CA ILE A 205 6.20 3.21 -4.16
C ILE A 205 6.21 2.52 -2.80
N ASN A 206 7.16 2.89 -1.93
CA ASN A 206 7.30 2.28 -0.62
C ASN A 206 6.20 2.74 0.36
N GLU A 207 6.04 1.97 1.44
CA GLU A 207 5.19 2.38 2.56
C GLU A 207 5.52 3.78 3.06
N LYS A 208 4.48 4.53 3.44
CA LYS A 208 4.58 5.88 4.01
C LYS A 208 5.27 6.92 3.13
N THR A 209 5.51 6.63 1.84
CA THR A 209 5.99 7.61 0.86
C THR A 209 4.82 8.40 0.27
N TRP A 210 3.84 7.71 -0.33
CA TRP A 210 2.64 8.35 -0.87
C TRP A 210 1.53 8.36 0.19
N ILE A 211 1.53 9.40 1.01
CA ILE A 211 0.51 9.63 2.05
C ILE A 211 -0.62 10.47 1.48
N ILE A 212 -1.86 10.11 1.79
CA ILE A 212 -3.08 10.83 1.42
C ILE A 212 -3.91 11.00 2.70
N SER A 213 -4.49 12.17 2.90
CA SER A 213 -5.38 12.42 4.04
C SER A 213 -6.79 12.74 3.58
N THR A 214 -7.79 12.40 4.38
CA THR A 214 -9.20 12.70 4.09
C THR A 214 -9.68 13.92 4.87
N LYS A 215 -10.58 14.70 4.28
CA LYS A 215 -11.26 15.80 4.98
C LYS A 215 -12.11 15.30 6.16
N PRO A 216 -12.39 16.16 7.15
CA PRO A 216 -13.39 15.87 8.18
C PRO A 216 -14.78 15.67 7.55
N PHE A 217 -15.67 14.97 8.25
CA PHE A 217 -17.08 14.96 7.86
C PHE A 217 -17.63 16.39 7.83
N LYS A 218 -18.40 16.71 6.79
CA LYS A 218 -19.30 17.87 6.82
C LYS A 218 -20.38 17.55 7.84
N THR A 219 -20.62 18.47 8.77
CA THR A 219 -21.58 18.28 9.86
C THR A 219 -22.96 17.85 9.35
N GLY A 220 -23.49 16.78 9.94
CA GLY A 220 -24.92 16.58 10.06
C GLY A 220 -25.50 15.48 9.18
N GLN A 221 -25.78 14.34 9.79
CA GLN A 221 -27.05 13.66 9.59
C GLN A 221 -27.36 12.87 10.85
N HIS A 222 -28.41 13.26 11.57
CA HIS A 222 -29.06 12.35 12.51
C HIS A 222 -29.38 11.06 11.74
N SER A 223 -28.90 9.92 12.23
CA SER A 223 -29.11 8.63 11.58
C SER A 223 -29.73 7.69 12.59
N VAL A 224 -30.89 7.12 12.31
CA VAL A 224 -31.43 6.03 13.13
C VAL A 224 -30.60 4.76 12.96
N SER A 225 -30.58 3.86 13.96
CA SER A 225 -29.92 2.57 13.82
C SER A 225 -30.45 1.79 12.60
N VAL A 226 -29.57 1.06 11.90
CA VAL A 226 -29.92 0.25 10.73
C VAL A 226 -29.66 -1.22 11.07
N THR A 227 -30.62 -2.10 10.81
CA THR A 227 -30.42 -3.55 10.91
C THR A 227 -30.28 -4.15 9.52
N GLY A 228 -29.35 -5.10 9.38
CA GLY A 228 -29.06 -5.77 8.14
C GLY A 228 -28.92 -7.28 8.30
N LEU A 229 -29.19 -7.99 7.20
CA LEU A 229 -28.96 -9.43 7.08
C LEU A 229 -27.74 -9.71 6.21
N LEU A 230 -26.79 -10.42 6.80
CA LEU A 230 -25.54 -10.85 6.20
C LEU A 230 -25.58 -12.35 5.91
N ARG A 231 -25.27 -12.77 4.68
CA ARG A 231 -25.23 -14.19 4.32
C ARG A 231 -23.86 -14.80 4.58
N LEU A 232 -23.84 -15.98 5.19
CA LEU A 232 -22.67 -16.83 5.26
C LEU A 232 -22.56 -17.70 4.00
N ASN A 233 -21.33 -18.03 3.59
CA ASN A 233 -21.08 -19.03 2.56
C ASN A 233 -21.43 -20.44 3.09
N GLU A 234 -21.29 -21.48 2.27
CA GLU A 234 -21.69 -22.84 2.68
C GLU A 234 -20.88 -23.36 3.88
N GLU A 235 -19.57 -23.10 3.88
CA GLU A 235 -18.68 -23.47 4.99
C GLU A 235 -19.07 -22.74 6.28
N GLY A 236 -19.26 -21.43 6.20
CA GLY A 236 -19.68 -20.59 7.31
C GLY A 236 -21.02 -21.01 7.89
N SER A 237 -21.98 -21.30 7.02
CA SER A 237 -23.31 -21.76 7.42
C SER A 237 -23.23 -23.11 8.13
N SER A 238 -22.43 -24.04 7.61
CA SER A 238 -22.18 -25.33 8.27
C SER A 238 -21.53 -25.14 9.65
N LYS A 239 -20.48 -24.31 9.73
CA LYS A 239 -19.76 -24.02 10.99
C LYS A 239 -20.68 -23.36 12.02
N PHE A 240 -21.51 -22.41 11.59
CA PHE A 240 -22.48 -21.72 12.44
C PHE A 240 -23.59 -22.65 12.97
N LEU A 241 -24.09 -23.57 12.13
CA LEU A 241 -25.15 -24.51 12.52
C LEU A 241 -24.62 -25.64 13.42
N GLN A 242 -23.34 -25.99 13.33
CA GLN A 242 -22.72 -27.04 14.14
C GLN A 242 -22.21 -26.53 15.50
N THR A 243 -21.99 -25.22 15.68
CA THR A 243 -21.52 -24.69 16.96
C THR A 243 -22.63 -24.67 18.01
N ASN A 244 -22.28 -25.10 19.23
CA ASN A 244 -23.14 -24.94 20.41
C ASN A 244 -23.09 -23.51 20.98
N HIS A 245 -22.19 -22.67 20.46
CA HIS A 245 -21.90 -21.32 20.95
C HIS A 245 -22.17 -20.27 19.86
N GLN A 246 -23.41 -20.22 19.36
CA GLN A 246 -23.79 -19.27 18.30
C GLN A 246 -23.53 -17.80 18.68
N SER A 247 -23.70 -17.43 19.95
CA SER A 247 -23.38 -16.09 20.46
C SER A 247 -21.91 -15.73 20.30
N GLU A 248 -21.00 -16.68 20.53
CA GLU A 248 -19.56 -16.47 20.33
C GLU A 248 -19.23 -16.26 18.85
N PHE A 249 -19.91 -16.99 17.95
CA PHE A 249 -19.76 -16.78 16.51
C PHE A 249 -20.12 -15.35 16.11
N PHE A 250 -21.27 -14.83 16.58
CA PHE A 250 -21.66 -13.43 16.34
C PHE A 250 -20.61 -12.45 16.85
N ASN A 251 -20.12 -12.65 18.08
CA ASN A 251 -19.12 -11.77 18.68
C ASN A 251 -17.80 -11.78 17.88
N ASN A 252 -17.36 -12.94 17.40
CA ASN A 252 -16.15 -13.04 16.59
C ASN A 252 -16.29 -12.32 15.24
N VAL A 253 -17.45 -12.43 14.58
CA VAL A 253 -17.74 -11.65 13.35
C VAL A 253 -17.70 -10.15 13.63
N ILE A 254 -18.33 -9.69 14.73
CA ILE A 254 -18.33 -8.27 15.12
C ILE A 254 -16.91 -7.77 15.40
N GLN A 255 -16.11 -8.55 16.14
CA GLN A 255 -14.72 -8.22 16.46
C GLN A 255 -13.81 -8.14 15.22
N GLU A 256 -14.05 -8.97 14.21
CA GLU A 256 -13.31 -8.88 12.96
C GLU A 256 -13.77 -7.68 12.11
N PHE A 257 -15.07 -7.43 12.05
CA PHE A 257 -15.61 -6.24 11.41
C PHE A 257 -15.13 -4.94 12.05
N SER A 258 -15.06 -4.85 13.37
CA SER A 258 -14.59 -3.64 14.07
C SER A 258 -13.11 -3.34 13.81
N LYS A 259 -12.32 -4.34 13.43
CA LYS A 259 -10.92 -4.15 13.00
C LYS A 259 -10.82 -3.65 11.57
N ILE A 260 -11.77 -3.99 10.70
CA ILE A 260 -11.73 -3.67 9.26
C ILE A 260 -12.53 -2.42 8.93
N ILE A 261 -13.63 -2.18 9.62
CA ILE A 261 -14.45 -0.99 9.43
C ILE A 261 -13.96 0.02 10.48
N PRO A 262 -13.66 1.26 10.10
CA PRO A 262 -13.09 2.25 11.00
C PRO A 262 -14.20 2.88 11.88
N VAL A 263 -14.96 2.02 12.55
CA VAL A 263 -16.06 2.36 13.44
C VAL A 263 -15.78 1.78 14.82
N ASN A 264 -16.19 2.49 15.86
CA ASN A 264 -16.16 1.94 17.22
C ASN A 264 -16.93 0.60 17.25
N GLU A 265 -16.33 -0.46 17.79
CA GLU A 265 -16.95 -1.79 17.90
C GLU A 265 -18.35 -1.74 18.52
N GLN A 266 -18.58 -0.84 19.48
CA GLN A 266 -19.87 -0.64 20.13
C GLN A 266 -20.99 -0.18 19.18
N ARG A 267 -20.64 0.26 17.96
CA ARG A 267 -21.60 0.65 16.92
C ARG A 267 -22.13 -0.55 16.14
N ILE A 268 -21.52 -1.72 16.21
CA ILE A 268 -22.02 -2.93 15.55
C ILE A 268 -22.47 -3.92 16.64
N THR A 269 -23.75 -4.24 16.66
CA THR A 269 -24.36 -5.15 17.62
C THR A 269 -25.17 -6.23 16.91
N THR A 270 -25.65 -7.22 17.65
CA THR A 270 -26.59 -8.22 17.16
C THR A 270 -27.68 -8.46 18.19
N ASN A 271 -28.84 -8.91 17.72
CA ASN A 271 -29.91 -9.47 18.55
C ASN A 271 -29.88 -11.01 18.58
N GLY A 272 -28.85 -11.63 18.00
CA GLY A 272 -28.68 -13.08 17.90
C GLY A 272 -29.63 -13.76 16.92
N LYS A 273 -30.45 -13.01 16.16
CA LYS A 273 -31.38 -13.58 15.19
C LYS A 273 -30.66 -14.04 13.94
N TRP A 274 -31.07 -15.20 13.45
CA TRP A 274 -30.63 -15.75 12.18
C TRP A 274 -31.79 -16.49 11.52
N GLN A 275 -31.68 -16.74 10.22
CA GLN A 275 -32.63 -17.54 9.45
C GLN A 275 -31.92 -18.26 8.30
N TYR A 276 -32.53 -19.32 7.77
CA TYR A 276 -32.09 -19.88 6.49
C TYR A 276 -32.34 -18.86 5.37
N ASP A 277 -31.44 -18.79 4.39
CA ASP A 277 -31.67 -18.00 3.19
C ASP A 277 -32.77 -18.66 2.35
N PRO A 278 -33.91 -17.99 2.10
CA PRO A 278 -35.01 -18.56 1.31
C PRO A 278 -34.61 -18.85 -0.14
N THR A 279 -33.59 -18.18 -0.67
CA THR A 279 -33.05 -18.37 -2.02
C THR A 279 -31.92 -19.39 -2.08
N SER A 280 -31.36 -19.78 -0.93
CA SER A 280 -30.23 -20.70 -0.82
C SER A 280 -30.34 -21.51 0.48
N PRO A 281 -31.15 -22.59 0.51
CA PRO A 281 -31.57 -23.25 1.76
C PRO A 281 -30.45 -23.84 2.63
N LYS A 282 -29.23 -23.99 2.09
CA LYS A 282 -28.04 -24.44 2.83
C LYS A 282 -27.27 -23.30 3.51
N LYS A 283 -27.64 -22.05 3.21
CA LYS A 283 -26.95 -20.85 3.70
C LYS A 283 -27.76 -20.16 4.79
N VAL A 284 -27.05 -19.52 5.71
CA VAL A 284 -27.64 -18.80 6.85
C VAL A 284 -27.47 -17.29 6.67
N LEU A 285 -28.52 -16.56 7.02
CA LEU A 285 -28.54 -15.11 7.16
C LEU A 285 -28.42 -14.74 8.64
N LEU A 286 -27.44 -13.91 8.98
CA LEU A 286 -27.19 -13.39 10.32
C LEU A 286 -27.67 -11.94 10.42
N SER A 287 -28.35 -11.60 11.52
CA SER A 287 -28.81 -10.23 11.78
C SER A 287 -27.76 -9.42 12.56
N PHE A 288 -27.39 -8.27 12.02
CA PHE A 288 -26.53 -7.29 12.69
C PHE A 288 -27.19 -5.91 12.67
N THR A 289 -26.97 -5.13 13.72
CA THR A 289 -27.46 -3.77 13.86
C THR A 289 -26.29 -2.80 13.93
N ILE A 290 -26.32 -1.78 13.08
CA ILE A 290 -25.43 -0.64 13.13
C ILE A 290 -26.15 0.46 13.91
N ASN A 291 -25.68 0.72 15.11
CA ASN A 291 -26.25 1.73 15.99
C ASN A 291 -26.09 3.13 15.41
N GLU A 292 -27.00 4.03 15.77
CA GLU A 292 -26.93 5.45 15.43
C GLU A 292 -25.62 6.12 15.87
N ALA A 293 -25.23 7.15 15.13
CA ALA A 293 -24.12 8.02 15.48
C ALA A 293 -24.45 8.82 16.75
N LYS A 294 -23.52 8.84 17.72
CA LYS A 294 -23.70 9.62 18.96
C LYS A 294 -23.21 11.07 18.84
N SER A 295 -22.48 11.38 17.77
CA SER A 295 -21.88 12.69 17.51
C SER A 295 -21.89 12.98 16.01
N ALA A 296 -21.96 14.27 15.66
CA ALA A 296 -21.82 14.73 14.27
C ALA A 296 -20.43 14.45 13.65
N MET A 297 -19.47 13.98 14.45
CA MET A 297 -18.14 13.56 14.01
C MET A 297 -18.07 12.07 13.62
N GLU A 298 -19.15 11.31 13.83
CA GLU A 298 -19.23 9.89 13.47
C GLU A 298 -20.00 9.68 12.16
N PRO A 299 -19.68 8.63 11.38
CA PRO A 299 -20.46 8.29 10.20
C PRO A 299 -21.88 7.82 10.59
N SER A 300 -22.85 8.16 9.75
CA SER A 300 -24.22 7.67 9.89
C SER A 300 -24.26 6.15 9.80
N SER A 301 -25.24 5.54 10.48
CA SER A 301 -25.51 4.10 10.39
C SER A 301 -25.65 3.63 8.93
N LYS A 302 -26.29 4.44 8.07
CA LYS A 302 -26.42 4.17 6.64
C LYS A 302 -25.08 4.17 5.90
N ILE A 303 -24.20 5.14 6.15
CA ILE A 303 -22.86 5.16 5.52
C ILE A 303 -22.07 3.92 5.92
N ILE A 304 -22.11 3.51 7.19
CA ILE A 304 -21.44 2.28 7.65
C ILE A 304 -22.05 1.05 6.96
N PHE A 305 -23.39 1.00 6.83
CA PHE A 305 -24.09 -0.09 6.16
C PHE A 305 -23.66 -0.22 4.69
N ASP A 306 -23.68 0.89 3.95
CA ASP A 306 -23.33 0.94 2.53
C ASP A 306 -21.83 0.57 2.32
N ASN A 307 -20.95 1.03 3.22
CA ASN A 307 -19.54 0.65 3.22
C ASN A 307 -19.33 -0.83 3.52
N LEU A 308 -20.06 -1.40 4.48
CA LEU A 308 -20.00 -2.83 4.79
C LEU A 308 -20.47 -3.67 3.60
N GLY A 309 -21.57 -3.26 2.95
CA GLY A 309 -22.03 -3.88 1.70
C GLY A 309 -20.94 -3.89 0.64
N THR A 310 -20.27 -2.75 0.42
CA THR A 310 -19.17 -2.66 -0.54
C THR A 310 -17.99 -3.57 -0.17
N LEU A 311 -17.62 -3.62 1.12
CA LEU A 311 -16.53 -4.50 1.58
C LEU A 311 -16.88 -5.98 1.33
N ILE A 312 -18.12 -6.39 1.54
CA ILE A 312 -18.59 -7.76 1.29
C ILE A 312 -18.57 -8.09 -0.21
N GLU A 313 -19.10 -7.21 -1.05
CA GLU A 313 -19.10 -7.38 -2.51
C GLU A 313 -17.67 -7.41 -3.09
N ARG A 314 -16.73 -6.71 -2.44
CA ARG A 314 -15.32 -6.64 -2.83
C ARG A 314 -14.41 -7.43 -1.91
N LYS A 315 -14.94 -8.45 -1.21
CA LYS A 315 -14.24 -9.18 -0.13
C LYS A 315 -12.83 -9.61 -0.53
N GLY A 316 -12.68 -10.20 -1.72
CA GLY A 316 -11.39 -10.68 -2.24
C GLY A 316 -10.30 -9.61 -2.45
N PHE A 317 -10.64 -8.32 -2.38
CA PHE A 317 -9.72 -7.20 -2.52
C PHE A 317 -9.44 -6.47 -1.19
N THR A 318 -9.97 -6.97 -0.07
CA THR A 318 -9.96 -6.26 1.23
C THR A 318 -9.44 -7.16 2.34
N ALA A 319 -9.23 -6.62 3.53
CA ALA A 319 -8.86 -7.42 4.70
C ALA A 319 -9.92 -8.45 5.14
N LEU A 320 -11.18 -8.37 4.64
CA LEU A 320 -12.24 -9.32 5.02
C LEU A 320 -11.93 -10.76 4.60
N SER A 321 -11.20 -10.97 3.50
CA SER A 321 -10.82 -12.31 3.05
C SER A 321 -9.80 -13.00 3.96
N ASN A 322 -9.14 -12.25 4.85
CA ASN A 322 -7.92 -12.71 5.53
C ASN A 322 -8.16 -13.21 6.96
N ASN A 323 -9.35 -13.00 7.53
CA ASN A 323 -9.64 -13.44 8.91
C ASN A 323 -10.58 -14.64 8.93
N GLU A 324 -10.62 -15.34 10.07
CA GLU A 324 -11.30 -16.62 10.21
C GLU A 324 -12.81 -16.55 10.03
N TYR A 325 -13.48 -15.52 10.58
CA TYR A 325 -14.96 -15.45 10.57
C TYR A 325 -15.52 -14.60 9.43
N SER A 326 -14.82 -13.53 9.05
CA SER A 326 -15.22 -12.65 7.95
C SER A 326 -14.95 -13.26 6.58
N SER A 327 -13.99 -14.18 6.46
CA SER A 327 -13.80 -14.96 5.22
C SER A 327 -15.00 -15.87 4.92
N LEU A 328 -15.75 -16.29 5.95
CA LEU A 328 -16.95 -17.14 5.86
C LEU A 328 -18.19 -16.41 5.34
N ILE A 329 -18.09 -15.11 5.07
CA ILE A 329 -19.19 -14.30 4.51
C ILE A 329 -19.31 -14.59 3.01
N ASP A 330 -20.54 -14.67 2.53
CA ASP A 330 -20.81 -14.87 1.12
C ASP A 330 -20.74 -13.56 0.33
N GLU A 331 -19.67 -13.37 -0.45
CA GLU A 331 -19.48 -12.20 -1.31
C GLU A 331 -20.45 -12.12 -2.49
N SER A 332 -21.13 -13.23 -2.83
CA SER A 332 -22.16 -13.25 -3.89
C SER A 332 -23.52 -12.71 -3.44
N ALA A 333 -23.66 -12.35 -2.16
CA ALA A 333 -24.90 -11.89 -1.57
C ALA A 333 -24.78 -10.41 -1.17
N SER A 334 -25.77 -9.61 -1.56
CA SER A 334 -25.87 -8.24 -1.05
C SER A 334 -26.21 -8.22 0.43
N PHE A 335 -25.63 -7.26 1.16
CA PHE A 335 -26.04 -6.95 2.52
C PHE A 335 -27.39 -6.22 2.48
N THR A 336 -28.45 -6.80 3.07
CA THR A 336 -29.83 -6.30 2.89
C THR A 336 -30.36 -5.66 4.17
N MET A 337 -30.93 -4.45 4.07
CA MET A 337 -31.56 -3.78 5.20
C MET A 337 -32.87 -4.49 5.58
N THR A 338 -33.13 -4.62 6.87
CA THR A 338 -34.44 -5.04 7.39
C THR A 338 -35.20 -3.82 7.88
N SER A 339 -36.49 -3.77 7.53
CA SER A 339 -37.44 -2.72 7.92
C SER A 339 -37.85 -2.81 9.38
#